data_AF-A0A2T5IE31-F1
#
_entry.id   AF-A0A2T5IE31-F1
#
_cell.length_a   1.000
_cell.length_b   1.000
_cell.length_c   1.000
_cell.angle_alpha   90.00
_cell.angle_beta   90.00
_cell.angle_gamma   90.00
#
_symmetry.space_group_name_H-M   'P 1'
#
loop_
_entity.id
_entity.type
_entity.pdbx_description
1 polymer ?
#
loop_
_entity_poly.entity_id
_entity_poly.type
_entity_poly.pdbx_seq_one_letter_code
_entity_poly.pdbx_strand_id
1 'polypeptide(L)' 'MSDENWLERLQVLLVRFSDLGISDDVAGLSLTELWGVYCFLSRLADE' A
#
# COMPACT_ATOMS: atom_id res chain seq x y z
N MET A 1 -0.87 2.75 -18.89
CA MET A 1 -1.30 3.74 -17.87
C MET A 1 -1.86 2.97 -16.67
N SER A 2 -1.07 2.12 -16.00
CA SER A 2 -1.69 1.18 -15.05
C SER A 2 -0.84 0.69 -13.88
N ASP A 3 0.49 0.63 -13.98
CA ASP A 3 1.31 0.12 -12.86
C ASP A 3 1.83 1.21 -11.91
N GLU A 4 2.19 2.39 -12.42
CA GLU A 4 2.72 3.47 -11.56
C GLU A 4 1.65 4.10 -10.66
N ASN A 5 0.40 4.15 -11.12
CA ASN A 5 -0.68 4.83 -10.39
C ASN A 5 -1.03 4.11 -9.07
N TRP A 6 -0.98 2.78 -9.02
CA TRP A 6 -1.30 2.05 -7.79
C TRP A 6 -0.18 2.11 -6.76
N LEU A 7 1.09 2.17 -7.18
CA LEU A 7 2.22 2.34 -6.26
C LEU A 7 2.23 3.74 -5.61
N GLU A 8 1.92 4.79 -6.38
CA GLU A 8 1.73 6.13 -5.83
C GLU A 8 0.56 6.18 -4.85
N ARG A 9 -0.57 5.55 -5.20
CA ARG A 9 -1.71 5.40 -4.29
C ARG A 9 -1.36 4.58 -3.04
N LEU A 10 -0.55 3.52 -3.18
CA LEU A 10 -0.06 2.73 -2.07
C LEU A 10 0.75 3.61 -1.11
N GLN A 11 1.64 4.49 -1.60
CA GLN A 11 2.39 5.41 -0.73
C GLN A 11 1.45 6.33 0.05
N VAL A 12 0.41 6.89 -0.59
CA VAL A 12 -0.60 7.71 0.09
C VAL A 12 -1.33 6.90 1.16
N LEU A 13 -1.72 5.66 0.86
CA LEU A 13 -2.39 4.76 1.80
C LEU A 13 -1.50 4.37 2.98
N LEU A 14 -0.23 4.06 2.74
CA LEU A 14 0.75 3.75 3.79
C LEU A 14 0.95 4.91 4.75
N VAL A 15 0.94 6.15 4.25
CA VAL A 15 0.98 7.35 5.11
C VAL A 15 -0.34 7.50 5.89
N ARG A 16 -1.49 7.33 5.22
CA ARG A 16 -2.82 7.41 5.84
C ARG A 16 -3.01 6.39 6.96
N PHE A 17 -2.44 5.19 6.81
CA PHE A 17 -2.53 4.08 7.76
C PHE A 17 -1.20 3.82 8.47
N SER A 18 -0.40 4.86 8.69
CA SER A 18 0.92 4.75 9.33
C SER A 18 0.84 4.16 10.75
N ASP A 19 -0.28 4.34 11.46
CA ASP A 19 -0.53 3.75 12.77
C ASP A 19 -0.58 2.21 12.77
N LEU A 20 -0.72 1.56 11.60
CA LEU A 20 -0.67 0.10 11.47
C LEU A 20 0.75 -0.48 11.52
N GLY A 21 1.79 0.38 11.45
CA GLY A 21 3.19 -0.05 11.49
C GLY A 21 3.69 -0.77 10.24
N ILE A 22 2.91 -0.77 9.15
CA ILE A 22 3.24 -1.50 7.91
C ILE A 22 4.44 -0.86 7.18
N SER A 23 4.59 0.46 7.27
CA SER A 23 5.52 1.25 6.46
C SER A 23 7.00 0.89 6.65
N ASP A 24 7.41 0.39 7.82
CA ASP A 24 8.81 0.05 8.11
C ASP A 24 9.31 -1.18 7.34
N ASP A 25 8.41 -2.10 6.96
CA ASP A 25 8.76 -3.36 6.27
C ASP A 25 8.58 -3.31 4.74
N VAL A 26 8.00 -2.24 4.21
CA VAL A 26 7.59 -2.12 2.78
C VAL A 26 8.76 -2.27 1.82
N ALA A 27 9.96 -1.82 2.20
CA ALA A 27 11.16 -1.91 1.36
C ALA A 27 11.65 -3.36 1.13
N GLY A 28 11.24 -4.31 1.98
CA GLY A 28 11.58 -5.72 1.86
C GLY A 28 10.58 -6.55 1.06
N LEU A 29 9.44 -5.97 0.69
CA LEU A 29 8.34 -6.68 0.03
C LEU A 29 8.59 -6.82 -1.48
N SER A 30 8.22 -7.98 -2.02
CA SER A 30 8.10 -8.21 -3.45
C SER A 30 6.94 -7.42 -4.05
N LEU A 31 6.93 -7.27 -5.37
CA LEU A 31 5.85 -6.58 -6.09
C LEU A 31 4.46 -7.21 -5.83
N THR A 32 4.40 -8.53 -5.71
CA THR A 32 3.16 -9.26 -5.40
C THR A 32 2.67 -8.98 -3.98
N GLU A 33 3.58 -8.90 -3.01
CA GLU A 33 3.24 -8.54 -1.63
C GLU A 33 2.78 -7.09 -1.52
N LEU A 34 3.45 -6.16 -2.21
CA LEU A 34 3.02 -4.76 -2.31
C LEU A 34 1.62 -4.63 -2.91
N TRP A 35 1.28 -5.43 -3.91
CA TRP A 35 -0.07 -5.46 -4.48
C TRP A 35 -1.11 -5.96 -3.45
N GLY A 36 -0.78 -6.99 -2.68
CA GLY A 36 -1.62 -7.46 -1.58
C GLY A 36 -1.88 -6.38 -0.52
N VAL A 37 -0.84 -5.66 -0.11
CA VAL A 37 -0.94 -4.52 0.81
C VAL A 37 -1.80 -3.41 0.22
N TYR A 38 -1.59 -3.08 -1.06
CA TYR A 38 -2.42 -2.09 -1.76
C TYR A 38 -3.90 -2.47 -1.74
N CYS A 39 -4.24 -3.73 -2.07
CA CYS A 39 -5.63 -4.19 -2.03
C CYS A 39 -6.23 -4.12 -0.61
N PHE A 40 -5.45 -4.51 0.41
CA PHE A 40 -5.88 -4.46 1.80
C PHE A 40 -6.17 -3.02 2.25
N LEU A 41 -5.22 -2.11 2.07
CA LEU A 41 -5.37 -0.71 2.47
C LEU A 41 -6.42 0.03 1.65
N SER A 42 -6.56 -0.31 0.35
CA SER A 42 -7.62 0.28 -0.49
C SER A 42 -9.00 -0.09 0.02
N ARG A 43 -9.21 -1.36 0.41
CA ARG A 43 -10.48 -1.80 1.01
C ARG A 43 -10.74 -1.11 2.34
N LEU A 44 -9.72 -1.00 3.19
CA LEU A 44 -9.82 -0.32 4.48
C LEU A 44 -10.13 1.18 4.34
N ALA A 45 -9.73 1.80 3.22
CA ALA A 45 -10.01 3.19 2.92
C ALA A 45 -11.44 3.47 2.43
N ASP A 46 -12.11 2.45 1.88
CA ASP A 46 -13.48 2.49 1.37
C ASP A 46 -14.54 2.09 2.44
N GLU A 47 -14.10 1.59 3.59
CA GLU A 47 -14.92 1.38 4.82
C GLU A 47 -15.01 2.67 5.66
#